data_AF-A0A7L2MBZ6-F1
#
_entry.id   AF-A0A7L2MBZ6-F1
#
_cell.length_a   1.000
_cell.length_b   1.000
_cell.length_c   1.000
_cell.angle_alpha   90.00
_cell.angle_beta   90.00
_cell.angle_gamma   90.00
#
_symmetry.space_group_name_H-M   'P 1'
#
loop_
_entity.id
_entity.type
_entity.pdbx_description
1 polymer ?
#
loop_
_entity_poly.entity_id
_entity_poly.type
_entity_poly.pdbx_seq_one_letter_code
_entity_poly.pdbx_strand_id
1 'polypeptide(L)'
;PDPEGERPEARDGIRCSLSSDSALSKPLDEAFSLWEQLLEHPGIPKVRSLEQTVSSLQLLAALYRLQGKPIQALESFLLLRSLCRRLGDHLGRANSLCQITRILLQLECPSQAQVFLEELELCLGEDEGSE
;
A
#
# COMPACT_ATOMS: atom_id res chain seq x y z
N PRO A 1 -39.41 -1.51 -41.28
CA PRO A 1 -39.23 -0.83 -39.99
C PRO A 1 -38.47 -1.76 -39.04
N ASP A 2 -37.15 -1.76 -39.16
CA ASP A 2 -36.26 -2.40 -38.19
C ASP A 2 -36.04 -1.40 -37.05
N PRO A 3 -36.21 -1.77 -35.77
CA PRO A 3 -35.75 -0.95 -34.67
C PRO A 3 -34.23 -1.16 -34.57
N GLU A 4 -33.48 -0.11 -34.88
CA GLU A 4 -32.04 -0.05 -34.61
C GLU A 4 -31.82 -0.37 -33.13
N GLY A 5 -31.29 -1.56 -32.86
CA GLY A 5 -30.80 -1.93 -31.54
C GLY A 5 -29.64 -1.02 -31.19
N GLU A 6 -29.91 0.00 -30.38
CA GLU A 6 -28.90 0.82 -29.74
C GLU A 6 -27.86 -0.11 -29.10
N ARG A 7 -26.68 -0.20 -29.72
CA ARG A 7 -25.53 -0.83 -29.08
C ARG A 7 -25.31 -0.05 -27.79
N PRO A 8 -25.26 -0.71 -26.62
CA PRO A 8 -24.90 -0.03 -25.39
C PRO A 8 -23.55 0.65 -25.63
N GLU A 9 -23.55 1.98 -25.56
CA GLU A 9 -22.38 2.77 -25.89
C GLU A 9 -21.23 2.30 -25.00
N ALA A 10 -20.03 2.12 -25.57
CA ALA A 10 -18.85 1.67 -24.81
C ALA A 10 -18.61 2.52 -23.54
N ARG A 11 -19.10 3.76 -23.55
CA ARG A 11 -19.14 4.69 -22.41
C ARG A 11 -19.92 4.18 -21.21
N ASP A 12 -21.04 3.49 -21.42
CA ASP A 12 -21.87 2.91 -20.34
C ASP A 12 -21.20 1.69 -19.74
N GLY A 13 -20.57 0.84 -20.57
CA GLY A 13 -19.75 -0.29 -20.11
C GLY A 13 -18.57 0.17 -19.24
N ILE A 14 -17.86 1.22 -19.66
CA ILE A 14 -16.74 1.79 -18.89
C ILE A 14 -17.23 2.37 -17.56
N ARG A 15 -18.36 3.10 -17.54
CA ARG A 15 -18.93 3.66 -16.29
C ARG A 15 -19.36 2.58 -15.30
N CYS A 16 -19.96 1.48 -15.76
CA CYS A 16 -20.35 0.36 -14.90
C CYS A 16 -19.12 -0.36 -14.30
N SER A 17 -18.07 -0.56 -15.09
CA SER A 17 -16.81 -1.14 -14.61
C SER A 17 -16.13 -0.24 -13.59
N LEU A 18 -16.03 1.07 -13.86
CA LEU A 18 -15.44 2.04 -12.92
C LEU A 18 -16.27 2.19 -11.64
N SER A 19 -17.61 2.15 -11.73
CA SER A 19 -18.48 2.22 -10.56
C SER A 19 -18.32 0.98 -9.67
N SER A 20 -18.22 -0.19 -10.28
CA SER A 20 -17.99 -1.46 -9.58
C SER A 20 -16.61 -1.49 -8.93
N ASP A 21 -15.58 -1.04 -9.63
CA ASP A 21 -14.20 -0.95 -9.12
C ASP A 21 -14.08 0.07 -7.97
N SER A 22 -14.73 1.23 -8.10
CA SER A 22 -14.80 2.22 -7.02
C SER A 22 -15.54 1.71 -5.78
N ALA A 23 -16.56 0.86 -5.95
CA ALA A 23 -17.30 0.28 -4.83
C ALA A 23 -16.46 -0.75 -4.06
N LEU A 24 -15.59 -1.48 -4.76
CA LEU A 24 -14.69 -2.47 -4.15
C LEU A 24 -13.54 -1.84 -3.35
N SER A 25 -13.20 -0.57 -3.61
CA SER A 25 -12.14 0.12 -2.86
C SER A 25 -12.63 0.92 -1.66
N LYS A 26 -13.89 1.36 -1.63
CA LYS A 26 -14.41 2.18 -0.52
C LYS A 26 -14.11 1.61 0.88
N PRO A 27 -14.34 0.30 1.16
CA PRO A 27 -14.02 -0.25 2.47
C PRO A 27 -12.52 -0.25 2.78
N LEU A 28 -11.68 -0.41 1.75
CA LEU A 28 -10.22 -0.33 1.90
C LEU A 28 -9.79 1.11 2.18
N ASP A 29 -10.38 2.08 1.47
CA ASP A 29 -10.09 3.51 1.63
C ASP A 29 -10.49 3.98 3.04
N GLU A 30 -11.66 3.56 3.53
CA GLU A 30 -12.08 3.82 4.91
C GLU A 30 -11.15 3.15 5.94
N ALA A 31 -10.79 1.89 5.72
CA ALA A 31 -9.86 1.18 6.60
C ALA A 31 -8.48 1.87 6.62
N PHE A 32 -8.00 2.33 5.46
CA PHE A 32 -6.73 3.05 5.35
C PHE A 32 -6.77 4.37 6.12
N SER A 33 -7.83 5.17 5.98
CA SER A 33 -8.00 6.41 6.75
C SER A 33 -8.00 6.17 8.27
N LEU A 34 -8.60 5.07 8.73
CA LEU A 34 -8.55 4.70 10.16
C LEU A 34 -7.13 4.33 10.60
N TRP A 35 -6.35 3.65 9.76
CA TRP A 35 -4.95 3.36 10.05
C TRP A 35 -4.10 4.63 10.10
N GLU A 36 -4.30 5.56 9.16
CA GLU A 36 -3.60 6.85 9.17
C GLU A 36 -3.90 7.62 10.47
N GLN A 37 -5.17 7.73 10.86
CA GLN A 37 -5.56 8.38 12.11
C GLN A 37 -4.96 7.70 13.35
N LEU A 38 -4.96 6.37 13.39
CA LEU A 38 -4.41 5.61 14.50
C LEU A 38 -2.88 5.78 14.63
N LEU A 39 -2.19 5.91 13.50
CA LEU A 39 -0.73 5.95 13.42
C LEU A 39 -0.15 7.35 13.28
N GLU A 40 -1.00 8.38 13.17
CA GLU A 40 -0.64 9.80 13.09
C GLU A 40 0.32 10.22 14.21
N HIS A 41 0.07 9.73 15.43
CA HIS A 41 0.90 10.05 16.58
C HIS A 41 2.19 9.22 16.60
N PRO A 42 3.36 9.87 16.79
CA PRO A 42 4.62 9.16 17.00
C PRO A 42 4.56 8.36 18.32
N GLY A 43 5.06 7.12 18.34
CA GLY A 43 5.03 6.25 19.52
C GLY A 43 4.88 4.76 19.18
N ILE A 44 4.27 3.93 20.02
CA ILE A 44 3.79 2.60 19.61
C ILE A 44 2.26 2.64 19.79
N PRO A 45 1.46 2.29 18.77
CA PRO A 45 0.01 2.37 18.90
C PRO A 45 -0.48 1.42 20.01
N LYS A 46 -1.42 1.89 20.83
CA LYS A 46 -2.02 1.09 21.89
C LYS A 46 -3.09 0.17 21.33
N VAL A 47 -2.65 -0.90 20.67
CA VAL A 47 -3.51 -1.93 20.07
C VAL A 47 -3.42 -3.24 20.82
N ARG A 48 -4.41 -4.11 20.63
CA ARG A 48 -4.45 -5.45 21.27
C ARG A 48 -3.28 -6.33 20.83
N SER A 49 -2.88 -6.26 19.57
CA SER A 49 -1.75 -6.99 19.00
C SER A 49 -1.08 -6.18 17.90
N LEU A 50 0.22 -5.95 18.06
CA LEU A 50 1.06 -5.24 17.09
C LEU A 50 1.34 -6.10 15.85
N GLU A 51 1.54 -7.41 16.04
CA GLU A 51 1.74 -8.38 14.96
C GLU A 51 0.52 -8.42 14.01
N GLN A 52 -0.68 -8.51 14.57
CA GLN A 52 -1.92 -8.52 13.79
C GLN A 52 -2.14 -7.17 13.08
N THR A 53 -1.71 -6.07 13.71
CA THR A 53 -1.76 -4.74 13.12
C THR A 53 -0.85 -4.63 11.89
N VAL A 54 0.41 -5.07 12.02
CA VAL A 54 1.38 -5.14 10.92
C VAL A 54 0.85 -6.00 9.77
N SER A 55 0.35 -7.20 10.09
CA SER A 55 -0.20 -8.13 9.10
C SER A 55 -1.43 -7.57 8.38
N SER A 56 -2.33 -6.89 9.10
CA SER A 56 -3.53 -6.27 8.53
C SER A 56 -3.17 -5.14 7.57
N LEU A 57 -2.21 -4.29 7.94
CA LEU A 57 -1.76 -3.19 7.09
C LEU A 57 -1.01 -3.70 5.84
N GLN A 58 -0.22 -4.76 5.98
CA GLN A 58 0.43 -5.43 4.85
C GLN A 58 -0.60 -6.03 3.88
N LEU A 59 -1.67 -6.64 4.39
CA LEU A 59 -2.75 -7.19 3.57
C LEU A 59 -3.49 -6.08 2.80
N LEU A 60 -3.79 -4.96 3.46
CA LEU A 60 -4.41 -3.80 2.84
C LEU A 60 -3.56 -3.24 1.68
N ALA A 61 -2.25 -3.09 1.88
CA ALA A 61 -1.33 -2.67 0.83
C ALA A 61 -1.29 -3.65 -0.36
N ALA A 62 -1.30 -4.96 -0.07
CA ALA A 62 -1.34 -5.99 -1.10
C ALA A 62 -2.65 -6.00 -1.89
N LEU A 63 -3.79 -5.75 -1.23
CA LEU A 63 -5.10 -5.64 -1.87
C LEU A 63 -5.16 -4.45 -2.82
N TYR A 64 -4.66 -3.28 -2.41
CA TYR A 64 -4.55 -2.14 -3.31
C TYR A 64 -3.71 -2.44 -4.56
N ARG A 65 -2.60 -3.15 -4.38
CA ARG A 65 -1.76 -3.56 -5.53
C ARG A 65 -2.51 -4.50 -6.47
N LEU A 66 -3.28 -5.46 -5.93
CA LEU A 66 -4.10 -6.37 -6.73
C LEU A 66 -5.24 -5.64 -7.47
N GLN A 67 -5.77 -4.56 -6.90
CA GLN A 67 -6.75 -3.68 -7.53
C GLN A 67 -6.13 -2.71 -8.55
N GLY A 68 -4.83 -2.78 -8.82
CA GLY A 68 -4.18 -1.84 -9.74
C GLY A 68 -4.15 -0.40 -9.21
N LYS A 69 -4.11 -0.22 -7.88
CA LYS A 69 -4.05 1.06 -7.19
C LYS A 69 -2.65 1.28 -6.58
N PRO A 70 -1.62 1.55 -7.41
CA PRO A 70 -0.24 1.59 -6.96
C PRO A 70 0.04 2.73 -5.98
N ILE A 71 -0.66 3.86 -6.09
CA ILE A 71 -0.48 5.00 -5.18
C ILE A 71 -0.97 4.65 -3.76
N GLN A 72 -2.19 4.12 -3.63
CA GLN A 72 -2.69 3.68 -2.32
C GLN A 72 -1.85 2.55 -1.72
N ALA A 73 -1.38 1.61 -2.55
CA ALA A 73 -0.46 0.57 -2.10
C ALA A 73 0.86 1.16 -1.57
N LEU A 74 1.42 2.14 -2.27
CA LEU A 74 2.64 2.86 -1.87
C LEU A 74 2.45 3.57 -0.53
N GLU A 75 1.38 4.34 -0.36
CA GLU A 75 1.05 5.03 0.90
C GLU A 75 0.89 4.04 2.06
N SER A 76 0.23 2.91 1.79
CA SER A 76 0.06 1.84 2.78
C SER A 76 1.39 1.20 3.20
N PHE A 77 2.30 0.94 2.25
CA PHE A 77 3.63 0.42 2.58
C PHE A 77 4.52 1.47 3.28
N LEU A 78 4.36 2.76 2.98
CA LEU A 78 5.04 3.84 3.71
C LEU A 78 4.59 3.91 5.17
N LEU A 79 3.28 3.77 5.40
CA LEU A 79 2.71 3.69 6.74
C LEU A 79 3.24 2.45 7.49
N LEU A 80 3.28 1.29 6.82
CA LEU A 80 3.80 0.04 7.37
C LEU A 80 5.30 0.14 7.72
N ARG A 81 6.12 0.67 6.81
CA ARG A 81 7.55 0.94 7.05
C ARG A 81 7.73 1.80 8.31
N SER A 82 6.94 2.87 8.46
CA SER A 82 7.01 3.75 9.64
C SER A 82 6.68 2.99 10.92
N LEU A 83 5.64 2.15 10.90
CA LEU A 83 5.26 1.31 12.03
C LEU A 83 6.34 0.28 12.36
N CYS A 84 6.82 -0.52 11.41
CA CYS A 84 7.86 -1.51 11.64
C CYS A 84 9.14 -0.87 12.21
N ARG A 85 9.53 0.32 11.72
CA ARG A 85 10.64 1.09 12.31
C ARG A 85 10.38 1.46 13.77
N ARG A 86 9.16 1.90 14.13
CA ARG A 86 8.77 2.21 15.52
C ARG A 86 8.80 0.98 16.43
N LEU A 87 8.60 -0.21 15.85
CA LEU A 87 8.57 -1.48 16.56
C LEU A 87 9.93 -2.17 16.67
N GLY A 88 10.96 -1.68 15.96
CA GLY A 88 12.24 -2.41 15.82
C GLY A 88 12.11 -3.68 14.97
N ASP A 89 11.07 -3.79 14.14
CA ASP A 89 10.86 -4.90 13.22
C ASP A 89 11.66 -4.68 11.92
N HIS A 90 12.92 -5.13 11.93
CA HIS A 90 13.84 -4.97 10.79
C HIS A 90 13.34 -5.72 9.55
N LEU A 91 12.83 -6.94 9.71
CA LEU A 91 12.35 -7.75 8.58
C LEU A 91 11.11 -7.13 7.93
N GLY A 92 10.13 -6.69 8.74
CA GLY A 92 8.94 -6.01 8.25
C GLY A 92 9.26 -4.67 7.59
N ARG A 93 10.24 -3.92 8.14
CA ARG A 93 10.75 -2.68 7.53
C ARG A 93 11.41 -2.95 6.18
N ALA A 94 12.30 -3.93 6.10
CA ALA A 94 12.98 -4.31 4.87
C ALA A 94 11.99 -4.78 3.78
N ASN A 95 11.02 -5.62 4.15
CA ASN A 95 9.97 -6.04 3.21
C ASN A 95 9.16 -4.85 2.69
N SER A 96 8.74 -3.94 3.57
CA SER A 96 8.01 -2.73 3.17
C SER A 96 8.82 -1.86 2.21
N LEU A 97 10.12 -1.66 2.48
CA LEU A 97 11.03 -0.93 1.60
C LEU A 97 11.17 -1.59 0.23
N CYS A 98 11.34 -2.92 0.16
CA CYS A 98 11.34 -3.67 -1.10
C CYS A 98 10.07 -3.41 -1.91
N GLN A 99 8.90 -3.42 -1.26
CA GLN A 99 7.62 -3.18 -1.95
C GLN A 99 7.50 -1.74 -2.45
N ILE A 100 7.91 -0.75 -1.65
CA ILE A 100 7.96 0.67 -2.03
C ILE A 100 8.83 0.87 -3.27
N THR A 101 10.07 0.39 -3.22
CA THR A 101 11.02 0.49 -4.35
C THR A 101 10.44 -0.13 -5.61
N ARG A 102 9.85 -1.32 -5.50
CA ARG A 102 9.22 -1.99 -6.64
C ARG A 102 8.08 -1.18 -7.25
N ILE A 103 7.20 -0.60 -6.43
CA ILE A 103 6.09 0.22 -6.91
C ILE A 103 6.60 1.49 -7.57
N LEU A 104 7.60 2.16 -6.99
CA LEU A 104 8.18 3.38 -7.57
C LEU A 104 8.84 3.12 -8.93
N LEU A 105 9.52 1.97 -9.09
CA LEU A 105 10.05 1.57 -10.38
C LEU A 105 8.95 1.28 -11.41
N GLN A 106 7.83 0.68 -10.99
CA GLN A 106 6.66 0.48 -11.86
C GLN A 106 5.98 1.80 -12.27
N LEU A 107 6.08 2.82 -11.42
CA LEU A 107 5.61 4.18 -11.68
C LEU A 107 6.64 5.06 -12.41
N GLU A 108 7.73 4.46 -12.91
CA GLU A 108 8.80 5.16 -13.63
C GLU A 108 9.43 6.31 -12.80
N CYS A 109 9.50 6.13 -11.48
CA CYS A 109 10.08 7.08 -10.51
C CYS A 109 11.40 6.55 -9.90
N PRO A 110 12.45 6.28 -10.69
CA PRO A 110 13.67 5.62 -10.20
C PRO A 110 14.47 6.48 -9.21
N SER A 111 14.44 7.81 -9.32
CA SER A 111 15.10 8.71 -8.37
C SER A 111 14.53 8.60 -6.96
N GLN A 112 13.21 8.42 -6.84
CA GLN A 112 12.57 8.17 -5.55
C GLN A 112 12.84 6.75 -5.07
N ALA A 113 12.80 5.76 -5.98
CA ALA A 113 13.08 4.36 -5.65
C ALA A 113 14.48 4.18 -5.06
N GLN A 114 15.48 4.93 -5.56
CA GLN A 114 16.85 4.92 -5.07
C GLN A 114 16.93 5.27 -3.57
N VAL A 115 16.20 6.30 -3.12
CA VAL A 115 16.20 6.71 -1.70
C VAL A 115 15.76 5.56 -0.78
N PHE A 116 14.75 4.80 -1.19
CA PHE A 116 14.25 3.67 -0.39
C PHE A 116 15.14 2.43 -0.50
N LEU A 117 15.85 2.27 -1.62
CA LEU A 117 16.84 1.20 -1.77
C LEU A 117 18.05 1.44 -0.85
N GLU A 118 18.56 2.67 -0.78
CA GLU A 118 19.64 3.04 0.14
C GLU A 118 19.23 2.82 1.60
N GLU A 119 17.99 3.15 1.96
CA GLU A 119 17.48 2.85 3.30
C GLU A 119 17.36 1.34 3.58
N LEU A 120 16.97 0.55 2.58
CA LEU A 120 16.91 -0.90 2.70
C LEU A 120 18.29 -1.50 2.95
N GLU A 121 19.30 -1.04 2.21
CA GLU A 121 20.69 -1.48 2.39
C GLU A 121 21.19 -1.18 3.82
N LEU A 122 20.90 0.01 4.34
CA LEU A 122 21.19 0.35 5.74
C LEU A 122 20.45 -0.56 6.72
N CYS A 123 19.16 -0.81 6.49
CA CYS A 123 18.34 -1.68 7.33
C CYS A 123 18.85 -3.12 7.39
N LEU A 124 19.45 -3.62 6.30
CA LEU A 124 20.06 -4.95 6.25
C LEU A 124 21.45 -4.97 6.88
N GLY A 125 22.24 -3.89 6.74
CA GLY A 125 23.55 -3.77 7.37
C GLY A 125 23.50 -3.61 8.90
N GLU A 126 22.39 -3.11 9.45
CA GLU A 126 22.15 -3.04 10.90
C GLU A 126 22.08 -4.44 11.56
N ASP A 127 21.64 -5.47 10.83
CA ASP A 127 21.50 -6.85 11.33
C ASP A 127 22.86 -7.56 11.42
N GLU A 128 23.76 -7.29 10.46
CA GLU A 128 25.11 -7.89 10.36
C GLU A 128 26.14 -7.27 11.33
N GLY A 129 25.83 -6.13 11.95
CA GLY A 129 26.74 -5.39 12.84
C GLY A 129 26.61 -5.69 14.34
N SER A 130 25.74 -6.64 14.71
CA SER A 130 25.39 -6.95 16.11
C SER A 130 26.02 -8.25 16.67
N GLU A 131 27.00 -8.84 15.98
CA GLU A 131 27.79 -10.00 16.46
C GLU A 131 29.10 -9.61 17.19
#